data_AF-A0A819IBW0-F1
#
_entry.id   AF-A0A819IBW0-F1
#
_cell.length_a   1.000
_cell.length_b   1.000
_cell.length_c   1.000
_cell.angle_alpha   90.00
_cell.angle_beta   90.00
_cell.angle_gamma   90.00
#
_symmetry.space_group_name_H-M   'P 1'
#
loop_
_entity.id
_entity.type
_entity.pdbx_description
1 polymer ?
#
loop_
_entity_poly.entity_id
_entity_poly.type
_entity_poly.pdbx_seq_one_letter_code
_entity_poly.pdbx_strand_id
1 'polypeptide(L)'
;AYSVRDEEVGYCQGLSFVIATLLIHMPEEQAFMLLCKLMEDERYLLREMYKANFENLQMKFYQLNCLIEDNLPDIYAHFYDLKVECHMFASQWFLTLFTAKFPLYLVFRIMDIFLYEGFNAIFAVALALLKCNQKDLLSLDFEGVMRYFRVNLPKKYLCEDHADELIQTASSMKISGKKLKRYEKEYLIQRAEEEQKETPLQRLEADNKRLTEACMRSEFENEILALELVNDRIKLKGNLHQAEDQIEHLTRELEATKITVRQNEEHAIRLNEELEHIREAFRDTCDELQRTQTTLHDYKQICSQLNHQIDEHKEKYVQKMESIHNQCCESCRSLIYSSSSSNVSTPEQETINNNNNDNDNDDDDLSSIIPSAIVDRLHRVEIELAEKKLALTEALCENQELMRQVRRSSSTINESDTISLSSNQSTNQNSTVSWLSKTVNTIKEAANAANRTKTN
;
A
#
# COMPACT_ATOMS: atom_id res chain seq x y z
N ALA A 1 37.60 -15.29 18.51
CA ALA A 1 37.81 -16.71 18.87
C ALA A 1 38.64 -17.44 17.81
N TYR A 2 38.16 -17.61 16.58
CA TYR A 2 38.87 -18.36 15.53
C TYR A 2 40.30 -17.86 15.26
N SER A 3 40.47 -16.55 15.07
CA SER A 3 41.79 -15.93 14.79
C SER A 3 42.85 -16.15 15.88
N VAL A 4 42.43 -16.45 17.11
CA VAL A 4 43.34 -16.76 18.24
C VAL A 4 43.64 -18.26 18.29
N ARG A 5 42.72 -19.10 17.79
CA ARG A 5 42.91 -20.56 17.72
C ARG A 5 43.85 -20.96 16.60
N ASP A 6 43.68 -20.38 15.42
CA ASP A 6 44.52 -20.63 14.24
C ASP A 6 45.38 -19.39 13.98
N GLU A 7 46.49 -19.26 14.70
CA GLU A 7 47.41 -18.10 14.59
C GLU A 7 48.12 -18.04 13.22
N GLU A 8 48.24 -19.18 12.53
CA GLU A 8 48.90 -19.27 11.22
C GLU A 8 48.07 -18.58 10.13
N VAL A 9 46.76 -18.82 10.13
CA VAL A 9 45.82 -18.27 9.14
C VAL A 9 45.14 -16.99 9.64
N GLY A 10 44.86 -16.92 10.94
CA GLY A 10 44.19 -15.79 11.58
C GLY A 10 42.74 -15.60 11.13
N TYR A 11 42.30 -14.35 11.10
CA TYR A 11 41.01 -13.98 10.50
C TYR A 11 41.22 -13.67 9.02
N CYS A 12 40.54 -14.41 8.15
CA CYS A 12 40.55 -14.15 6.72
C CYS A 12 39.39 -13.27 6.28
N GLN A 13 39.65 -12.34 5.36
CA GLN A 13 38.63 -11.51 4.74
C GLN A 13 37.58 -12.38 4.05
N GLY A 14 36.31 -12.13 4.34
CA GLY A 14 35.18 -12.90 3.82
C GLY A 14 34.69 -14.04 4.72
N LEU A 15 35.49 -14.48 5.71
CA LEU A 15 35.09 -15.54 6.65
C LEU A 15 33.89 -15.13 7.53
N SER A 16 33.72 -13.82 7.78
CA SER A 16 32.56 -13.29 8.50
C SER A 16 31.22 -13.67 7.87
N PHE A 17 31.12 -13.76 6.53
CA PHE A 17 29.88 -14.14 5.85
C PHE A 17 29.54 -15.62 6.07
N VAL A 18 30.56 -16.48 6.07
CA VAL A 18 30.40 -17.91 6.40
C VAL A 18 29.92 -18.06 7.84
N ILE A 19 30.55 -17.35 8.79
CA ILE A 19 30.18 -17.40 10.21
C ILE A 19 28.77 -16.86 10.43
N ALA A 20 28.42 -15.74 9.81
CA ALA A 20 27.07 -15.17 9.89
C ALA A 20 26.01 -16.16 9.39
N THR A 21 26.30 -16.87 8.30
CA THR A 21 25.42 -17.92 7.76
C THR A 21 25.21 -19.04 8.78
N LEU A 22 26.26 -19.49 9.48
CA LEU A 22 26.13 -20.51 10.53
C LEU A 22 25.32 -19.99 11.73
N LEU A 23 25.59 -18.77 12.19
CA LEU A 23 24.94 -18.15 13.36
C LEU A 23 23.42 -17.96 13.17
N ILE A 24 22.94 -17.87 11.93
CA ILE A 24 21.50 -17.83 11.65
C ILE A 24 20.81 -19.16 12.04
N HIS A 25 21.53 -20.28 11.95
CA HIS A 25 20.96 -21.63 12.13
C HIS A 25 21.33 -22.31 13.44
N MET A 26 22.36 -21.84 14.15
CA MET A 26 22.80 -22.48 15.40
C MET A 26 23.39 -21.47 16.40
N PRO A 27 23.37 -21.81 17.70
CA PRO A 27 24.00 -21.00 18.74
C PRO A 27 25.49 -20.74 18.50
N GLU A 28 26.01 -19.66 19.09
CA GLU A 28 27.39 -19.18 18.91
C GLU A 28 28.45 -20.27 19.09
N GLU A 29 28.37 -21.06 20.16
CA GLU A 29 29.32 -22.14 20.44
C GLU A 29 29.30 -23.22 19.35
N GLN A 30 28.11 -23.60 18.90
CA GLN A 30 27.96 -24.61 17.84
C GLN A 30 28.48 -24.08 16.50
N ALA A 31 28.21 -22.82 16.18
CA ALA A 31 28.70 -22.16 14.98
C ALA A 31 30.24 -22.09 14.98
N PHE A 32 30.84 -21.76 16.12
CA PHE A 32 32.30 -21.77 16.30
C PHE A 32 32.89 -23.19 16.12
N MET A 33 32.27 -24.20 16.71
CA MET A 33 32.75 -25.59 16.59
C MET A 33 32.63 -26.09 15.15
N LEU A 34 31.53 -25.80 14.47
CA LEU A 34 31.37 -26.15 13.06
C LEU A 34 32.35 -25.37 12.17
N LEU A 35 32.59 -24.09 12.43
CA LEU A 35 33.62 -23.32 11.74
C LEU A 35 34.99 -23.99 11.87
N CYS A 36 35.39 -24.40 13.08
CA CYS A 36 36.66 -25.09 13.29
C CYS A 36 36.72 -26.38 12.46
N LYS A 37 35.61 -27.14 12.39
CA LYS A 37 35.50 -28.33 11.54
C LYS A 37 35.62 -28.00 10.05
N LEU A 38 34.96 -26.96 9.56
CA LEU A 38 35.08 -26.54 8.16
C LEU A 38 36.51 -26.13 7.79
N MET A 39 37.22 -25.53 8.73
CA MET A 39 38.59 -25.06 8.52
C MET A 39 39.61 -26.20 8.59
N GLU A 40 39.52 -27.09 9.58
CA GLU A 40 40.57 -28.07 9.90
C GLU A 40 40.33 -29.49 9.34
N ASP A 41 39.07 -29.90 9.15
CA ASP A 41 38.74 -31.28 8.81
C ASP A 41 39.12 -31.60 7.35
N GLU A 42 39.74 -32.77 7.10
CA GLU A 42 40.25 -33.20 5.79
C GLU A 42 39.19 -33.19 4.68
N ARG A 43 37.92 -33.30 5.06
CA ARG A 43 36.80 -33.24 4.12
C ARG A 43 36.58 -31.85 3.52
N TYR A 44 36.82 -30.80 4.31
CA TYR A 44 36.52 -29.43 3.91
C TYR A 44 37.80 -28.64 3.66
N LEU A 45 38.79 -28.69 4.56
CA LEU A 45 40.09 -28.02 4.42
C LEU A 45 39.98 -26.55 3.98
N LEU A 46 38.99 -25.82 4.48
CA LEU A 46 38.77 -24.43 4.05
C LEU A 46 39.96 -23.54 4.40
N ARG A 47 40.68 -23.83 5.49
CA ARG A 47 41.87 -23.07 5.89
C ARG A 47 43.01 -23.15 4.87
N GLU A 48 43.16 -24.28 4.20
CA GLU A 48 44.24 -24.52 3.24
C GLU A 48 44.13 -23.61 2.02
N MET A 49 42.93 -23.09 1.74
CA MET A 49 42.66 -22.09 0.70
C MET A 49 43.31 -20.73 0.98
N TYR A 50 43.60 -20.42 2.25
CA TYR A 50 44.16 -19.14 2.69
C TYR A 50 45.67 -19.20 2.95
N LYS A 51 46.26 -20.40 2.96
CA LYS A 51 47.67 -20.60 3.22
C LYS A 51 48.56 -20.35 2.01
N ALA A 52 49.86 -20.19 2.27
CA ALA A 52 50.93 -20.21 1.26
C ALA A 52 50.61 -19.30 0.06
N ASN A 53 50.21 -18.05 0.32
CA ASN A 53 49.80 -17.08 -0.70
C ASN A 53 48.71 -17.61 -1.64
N PHE A 54 47.69 -18.28 -1.07
CA PHE A 54 46.53 -18.82 -1.80
C PHE A 54 46.89 -19.92 -2.82
N GLU A 55 47.97 -20.66 -2.60
CA GLU A 55 48.44 -21.70 -3.53
C GLU A 55 47.38 -22.77 -3.84
N ASN A 56 46.68 -23.25 -2.82
CA ASN A 56 45.58 -24.21 -3.01
C ASN A 56 44.39 -23.59 -3.75
N LEU A 57 44.10 -22.30 -3.53
CA LEU A 57 43.06 -21.60 -4.26
C LEU A 57 43.40 -21.49 -5.76
N GLN A 58 44.66 -21.17 -6.09
CA GLN A 58 45.13 -21.16 -7.47
C GLN A 58 45.01 -22.55 -8.12
N MET A 59 45.33 -23.62 -7.39
CA MET A 59 45.07 -24.98 -7.85
C MET A 59 43.58 -25.23 -8.10
N LYS A 60 42.68 -24.74 -7.22
CA LYS A 60 41.23 -24.87 -7.44
C LYS A 60 40.78 -24.10 -8.68
N PHE A 61 41.35 -22.94 -8.99
CA PHE A 61 41.06 -22.22 -10.23
C PHE A 61 41.49 -22.99 -11.47
N TYR A 62 42.67 -23.62 -11.43
CA TYR A 62 43.12 -24.50 -12.51
C TYR A 62 42.14 -25.67 -12.69
N GLN A 63 41.76 -26.35 -11.60
CA GLN A 63 40.77 -27.44 -11.65
C GLN A 63 39.44 -26.97 -12.22
N LEU A 64 38.96 -25.79 -11.82
CA LEU A 64 37.73 -25.21 -12.37
C LEU A 64 37.87 -24.92 -13.86
N ASN A 65 39.00 -24.35 -14.29
CA ASN A 65 39.26 -24.03 -15.69
C ASN A 65 39.22 -25.30 -16.56
N CYS A 66 39.90 -26.37 -16.15
CA CYS A 66 39.85 -27.67 -16.84
C CYS A 66 38.43 -28.27 -16.84
N LEU A 67 37.67 -28.10 -15.76
CA LEU A 67 36.28 -28.54 -15.71
C LEU A 67 35.38 -27.73 -16.65
N ILE A 68 35.62 -26.42 -16.81
CA ILE A 68 34.91 -25.58 -17.77
C ILE A 68 35.23 -26.04 -19.19
N GLU A 69 36.51 -26.29 -19.49
CA GLU A 69 36.94 -26.84 -20.80
C GLU A 69 36.23 -28.16 -21.13
N ASP A 70 36.20 -29.09 -20.17
CA ASP A 70 35.59 -30.41 -20.33
C ASP A 70 34.07 -30.39 -20.49
N ASN A 71 33.37 -29.48 -19.79
CA ASN A 71 31.90 -29.53 -19.65
C ASN A 71 31.18 -28.40 -20.38
N LEU A 72 31.84 -27.27 -20.63
CA LEU A 72 31.30 -26.04 -21.20
C LEU A 72 32.30 -25.44 -22.23
N PRO A 73 32.64 -26.17 -23.30
CA PRO A 73 33.72 -25.79 -24.22
C PRO A 73 33.49 -24.43 -24.89
N ASP A 74 32.23 -24.06 -25.17
CA ASP A 74 31.91 -22.75 -25.75
C ASP A 74 32.25 -21.60 -24.80
N ILE A 75 31.97 -21.77 -23.49
CA ILE A 75 32.31 -20.78 -22.46
C ILE A 75 33.82 -20.71 -22.29
N TYR A 76 34.50 -21.86 -22.28
CA TYR A 76 35.95 -21.90 -22.20
C TYR A 76 36.59 -21.12 -23.36
N ALA A 77 36.20 -21.40 -24.60
CA ALA A 77 36.73 -20.73 -25.79
C ALA A 77 36.50 -19.22 -25.73
N HIS A 78 35.28 -18.79 -25.38
CA HIS A 78 34.93 -17.38 -25.25
C HIS A 78 35.76 -16.68 -24.16
N PHE A 79 35.91 -17.30 -22.99
CA PHE A 79 36.71 -16.74 -21.90
C PHE A 79 38.21 -16.71 -22.25
N TYR A 80 38.70 -17.72 -22.97
CA TYR A 80 40.08 -17.77 -23.45
C TYR A 80 40.40 -16.64 -24.45
N ASP A 81 39.47 -16.34 -25.34
CA ASP A 81 39.59 -15.24 -26.32
C ASP A 81 39.54 -13.88 -25.62
N LEU A 82 38.65 -13.71 -24.64
CA LEU A 82 38.54 -12.49 -23.84
C LEU A 82 39.61 -12.33 -22.75
N LYS A 83 40.47 -13.33 -22.55
CA LYS A 83 41.44 -13.38 -21.44
C LYS A 83 40.79 -13.27 -20.06
N VAL A 84 39.60 -13.85 -19.91
CA VAL A 84 38.91 -14.00 -18.63
C VAL A 84 39.41 -15.26 -17.95
N GLU A 85 40.04 -15.10 -16.79
CA GLU A 85 40.55 -16.21 -15.99
C GLU A 85 39.67 -16.49 -14.76
N CYS A 86 39.60 -17.75 -14.32
CA CYS A 86 38.78 -18.17 -13.17
C CYS A 86 39.01 -17.32 -11.92
N HIS A 87 40.26 -16.94 -11.64
CA HIS A 87 40.60 -16.15 -10.46
C HIS A 87 39.89 -14.79 -10.41
N MET A 88 39.52 -14.24 -11.58
CA MET A 88 38.89 -12.92 -11.72
C MET A 88 37.44 -12.87 -11.21
N PHE A 89 36.75 -14.00 -11.17
CA PHE A 89 35.34 -14.06 -10.77
C PHE A 89 35.04 -15.10 -9.68
N ALA A 90 35.81 -16.18 -9.60
CA ALA A 90 35.50 -17.32 -8.72
C ALA A 90 36.14 -17.22 -7.33
N SER A 91 37.04 -16.26 -7.07
CA SER A 91 37.74 -16.15 -5.78
C SER A 91 36.78 -16.16 -4.57
N GLN A 92 35.75 -15.32 -4.61
CA GLN A 92 34.77 -15.26 -3.52
C GLN A 92 33.89 -16.52 -3.45
N TRP A 93 33.66 -17.21 -4.57
CA TRP A 93 32.87 -18.44 -4.58
C TRP A 93 33.52 -19.54 -3.74
N PHE A 94 34.84 -19.69 -3.88
CA PHE A 94 35.61 -20.67 -3.11
C PHE A 94 35.89 -20.22 -1.68
N LEU A 95 36.34 -18.98 -1.48
CA LEU A 95 36.75 -18.51 -0.15
C LEU A 95 35.55 -18.32 0.79
N THR A 96 34.43 -17.83 0.28
CA THR A 96 33.24 -17.53 1.09
C THR A 96 32.14 -18.55 0.93
N LEU A 97 32.35 -19.63 0.18
CA LEU A 97 31.31 -20.64 -0.11
C LEU A 97 30.02 -19.99 -0.64
N PHE A 98 30.17 -19.00 -1.52
CA PHE A 98 29.10 -18.15 -2.10
C PHE A 98 28.35 -17.22 -1.12
N THR A 99 28.67 -17.22 0.17
CA THR A 99 27.95 -16.47 1.22
C THR A 99 28.05 -14.94 1.10
N ALA A 100 29.06 -14.41 0.40
CA ALA A 100 29.31 -12.97 0.34
C ALA A 100 28.40 -12.19 -0.61
N LYS A 101 27.94 -12.81 -1.71
CA LYS A 101 27.25 -12.09 -2.80
C LYS A 101 25.88 -12.68 -3.16
N PHE A 102 25.63 -13.95 -2.89
CA PHE A 102 24.39 -14.61 -3.29
C PHE A 102 23.30 -14.49 -2.22
N PRO A 103 22.01 -14.53 -2.61
CA PRO A 103 20.89 -14.49 -1.66
C PRO A 103 20.92 -15.65 -0.66
N LEU A 104 20.53 -15.36 0.59
CA LEU A 104 20.61 -16.32 1.70
C LEU A 104 19.91 -17.65 1.42
N TYR A 105 18.75 -17.62 0.77
CA TYR A 105 18.02 -18.83 0.38
C TYR A 105 18.92 -19.79 -0.41
N LEU A 106 19.56 -19.30 -1.47
CA LEU A 106 20.46 -20.11 -2.28
C LEU A 106 21.70 -20.53 -1.49
N VAL A 107 22.27 -19.62 -0.70
CA VAL A 107 23.45 -19.88 0.14
C VAL A 107 23.19 -21.05 1.09
N PHE A 108 22.01 -21.12 1.74
CA PHE A 108 21.68 -22.22 2.64
C PHE A 108 21.66 -23.56 1.91
N ARG A 109 21.08 -23.62 0.70
CA ARG A 109 21.07 -24.84 -0.13
C ARG A 109 22.48 -25.24 -0.57
N ILE A 110 23.33 -24.28 -0.91
CA ILE A 110 24.74 -24.53 -1.22
C ILE A 110 25.47 -25.08 0.01
N MET A 111 25.23 -24.51 1.19
CA MET A 111 25.82 -24.97 2.44
C MET A 111 25.38 -26.39 2.81
N ASP A 112 24.11 -26.76 2.60
CA ASP A 112 23.63 -28.13 2.81
C ASP A 112 24.44 -29.14 1.98
N ILE A 113 24.61 -28.87 0.69
CA ILE A 113 25.31 -29.76 -0.23
C ILE A 113 26.81 -29.74 0.06
N PHE A 114 27.38 -28.58 0.41
CA PHE A 114 28.78 -28.47 0.81
C PHE A 114 29.08 -29.28 2.07
N LEU A 115 28.23 -29.21 3.11
CA LEU A 115 28.36 -30.03 4.31
C LEU A 115 28.19 -31.54 4.03
N TYR A 116 27.55 -31.91 2.91
CA TYR A 116 27.40 -33.31 2.50
C TYR A 116 28.47 -33.80 1.50
N GLU A 117 29.06 -32.95 0.66
CA GLU A 117 29.96 -33.39 -0.42
C GLU A 117 31.36 -32.74 -0.36
N GLY A 118 31.56 -31.73 0.49
CA GLY A 118 32.77 -30.93 0.56
C GLY A 118 32.97 -30.08 -0.70
N PHE A 119 34.24 -29.81 -1.07
CA PHE A 119 34.58 -28.92 -2.18
C PHE A 119 34.06 -29.36 -3.57
N ASN A 120 33.67 -30.63 -3.74
CA ASN A 120 33.02 -31.07 -4.97
C ASN A 120 31.72 -30.30 -5.23
N ALA A 121 30.98 -29.96 -4.17
CA ALA A 121 29.76 -29.14 -4.25
C ALA A 121 30.08 -27.76 -4.84
N ILE A 122 31.17 -27.13 -4.41
CA ILE A 122 31.56 -25.78 -4.86
C ILE A 122 31.89 -25.79 -6.36
N PHE A 123 32.60 -26.82 -6.85
CA PHE A 123 32.83 -27.00 -8.28
C PHE A 123 31.53 -27.25 -9.05
N ALA A 124 30.64 -28.10 -8.53
CA ALA A 124 29.36 -28.39 -9.16
C ALA A 124 28.48 -27.14 -9.28
N VAL A 125 28.40 -26.34 -8.21
CA VAL A 125 27.66 -25.07 -8.21
C VAL A 125 28.31 -24.05 -9.15
N ALA A 126 29.64 -23.93 -9.16
CA ALA A 126 30.34 -23.01 -10.07
C ALA A 126 30.08 -23.35 -11.56
N LEU A 127 30.15 -24.63 -11.93
CA LEU A 127 29.81 -25.07 -13.29
C LEU A 127 28.33 -24.87 -13.60
N ALA A 128 27.44 -25.14 -12.64
CA ALA A 128 26.00 -24.94 -12.82
C ALA A 128 25.66 -23.47 -13.05
N LEU A 129 26.31 -22.55 -12.32
CA LEU A 129 26.18 -21.11 -12.53
C LEU A 129 26.57 -20.72 -13.95
N LEU A 130 27.71 -21.22 -14.45
CA LEU A 130 28.15 -20.93 -15.82
C LEU A 130 27.20 -21.53 -16.86
N LYS A 131 26.74 -22.78 -16.65
CA LYS A 131 25.83 -23.48 -17.57
C LYS A 131 24.48 -22.80 -17.68
N CYS A 132 23.85 -22.45 -16.54
CA CYS A 132 22.52 -21.81 -16.52
C CYS A 132 22.54 -20.40 -17.13
N ASN A 133 23.71 -19.77 -17.20
CA ASN A 133 23.89 -18.41 -17.71
C ASN A 133 24.73 -18.35 -18.99
N GLN A 134 24.96 -19.50 -19.63
CA GLN A 134 25.85 -19.61 -20.79
C GLN A 134 25.42 -18.68 -21.93
N LYS A 135 24.12 -18.62 -22.22
CA LYS A 135 23.57 -17.77 -23.31
C LYS A 135 23.86 -16.29 -23.09
N ASP A 136 23.73 -15.83 -21.85
CA ASP A 136 23.99 -14.43 -21.51
C ASP A 136 25.50 -14.14 -21.62
N LEU A 137 26.33 -15.01 -21.03
CA LEU A 137 27.79 -14.85 -20.97
C LEU A 137 28.45 -14.83 -22.35
N LEU A 138 28.02 -15.68 -23.29
CA LEU A 138 28.58 -15.75 -24.65
C LEU A 138 28.33 -14.49 -25.49
N SER A 139 27.37 -13.63 -25.09
CA SER A 139 27.06 -12.39 -25.80
C SER A 139 27.84 -11.17 -25.30
N LEU A 140 28.61 -11.32 -24.22
CA LEU A 140 29.27 -10.23 -23.52
C LEU A 140 30.76 -10.15 -23.86
N ASP A 141 31.31 -8.95 -23.83
CA ASP A 141 32.75 -8.68 -23.86
C ASP A 141 33.37 -8.80 -22.45
N PHE A 142 34.67 -8.54 -22.31
CA PHE A 142 35.39 -8.66 -21.05
C PHE A 142 34.72 -7.84 -19.91
N GLU A 143 34.41 -6.57 -20.16
CA GLU A 143 33.78 -5.71 -19.15
C GLU A 143 32.36 -6.19 -18.82
N GLY A 144 31.59 -6.59 -19.84
CA GLY A 144 30.26 -7.14 -19.69
C GLY A 144 30.24 -8.40 -18.83
N VAL A 145 31.15 -9.34 -19.06
CA VAL A 145 31.30 -10.57 -18.27
C VAL A 145 31.62 -10.25 -16.81
N MET A 146 32.57 -9.34 -16.56
CA MET A 146 32.96 -8.93 -15.21
C MET A 146 31.81 -8.24 -14.48
N ARG A 147 31.05 -7.37 -15.16
CA ARG A 147 29.85 -6.74 -14.60
C ARG A 147 28.75 -7.77 -14.33
N TYR A 148 28.57 -8.73 -15.22
CA TYR A 148 27.56 -9.77 -15.09
C TYR A 148 27.78 -10.60 -13.83
N PHE A 149 29.00 -11.09 -13.60
CA PHE A 149 29.33 -11.84 -12.39
C PHE A 149 29.12 -11.06 -11.10
N ARG A 150 29.40 -9.74 -11.11
CA ARG A 150 29.28 -8.89 -9.92
C ARG A 150 27.84 -8.51 -9.60
N VAL A 151 27.03 -8.18 -10.60
CA VAL A 151 25.74 -7.51 -10.40
C VAL A 151 24.56 -8.39 -10.84
N ASN A 152 24.60 -8.89 -12.07
CA ASN A 152 23.45 -9.55 -12.69
C ASN A 152 23.27 -10.97 -12.16
N LEU A 153 24.37 -11.70 -12.02
CA LEU A 153 24.36 -13.10 -11.62
C LEU A 153 23.73 -13.26 -10.21
N PRO A 154 24.16 -12.54 -9.15
CA PRO A 154 23.55 -12.73 -7.84
C PRO A 154 22.08 -12.28 -7.78
N LYS A 155 21.71 -11.22 -8.51
CA LYS A 155 20.32 -10.72 -8.58
C LYS A 155 19.37 -11.72 -9.21
N LYS A 156 19.82 -12.51 -10.20
CA LYS A 156 18.98 -13.52 -10.87
C LYS A 156 18.46 -14.59 -9.90
N TYR A 157 19.27 -14.94 -8.90
CA TYR A 157 18.95 -15.94 -7.89
C TYR A 157 18.24 -15.40 -6.65
N LEU A 158 17.73 -14.15 -6.71
CA LEU A 158 16.71 -13.68 -5.75
C LEU A 158 15.37 -14.39 -5.98
N CYS A 159 15.15 -14.92 -7.19
CA CYS A 159 13.99 -15.75 -7.52
C CYS A 159 14.27 -17.21 -7.10
N GLU A 160 13.39 -17.77 -6.26
CA GLU A 160 13.52 -19.14 -5.76
C GLU A 160 13.51 -20.18 -6.87
N ASP A 161 12.67 -20.02 -7.91
CA ASP A 161 12.62 -20.96 -9.05
C ASP A 161 13.98 -21.09 -9.75
N HIS A 162 14.69 -19.97 -9.96
CA HIS A 162 16.03 -19.99 -10.55
C HIS A 162 17.06 -20.63 -9.61
N ALA A 163 16.92 -20.43 -8.30
CA ALA A 163 17.80 -21.03 -7.30
C ALA A 163 17.60 -22.55 -7.26
N ASP A 164 16.36 -23.03 -7.31
CA ASP A 164 16.04 -24.46 -7.36
C ASP A 164 16.55 -25.11 -8.65
N GLU A 165 16.36 -24.47 -9.80
CA GLU A 165 16.91 -24.94 -11.08
C GLU A 165 18.45 -25.03 -11.02
N LEU A 166 19.11 -24.04 -10.43
CA LEU A 166 20.56 -24.04 -10.25
C LEU A 166 21.01 -25.19 -9.37
N ILE A 167 20.34 -25.41 -8.23
CA ILE A 167 20.68 -26.49 -7.29
C ILE A 167 20.45 -27.86 -7.96
N GLN A 168 19.33 -28.04 -8.65
CA GLN A 168 19.06 -29.28 -9.40
C GLN A 168 20.12 -29.53 -10.48
N THR A 169 20.51 -28.47 -11.19
CA THR A 169 21.57 -28.54 -12.20
C THR A 169 22.90 -28.91 -11.56
N ALA A 170 23.29 -28.28 -10.44
CA ALA A 170 24.50 -28.58 -9.71
C ALA A 170 24.52 -30.04 -9.22
N SER A 171 23.44 -30.54 -8.62
CA SER A 171 23.34 -31.94 -8.18
C SER A 171 23.41 -32.95 -9.34
N SER A 172 23.03 -32.54 -10.56
CA SER A 172 23.16 -33.39 -11.75
C SER A 172 24.59 -33.45 -12.30
N MET A 173 25.44 -32.48 -11.95
CA MET A 173 26.83 -32.40 -12.40
C MET A 173 27.70 -33.36 -11.61
N LYS A 174 28.03 -34.50 -12.22
CA LYS A 174 28.91 -35.50 -11.61
C LYS A 174 30.38 -35.06 -11.69
N ILE A 175 30.86 -34.39 -10.64
CA ILE A 175 32.28 -34.05 -10.49
C ILE A 175 33.05 -35.30 -10.05
N SER A 176 33.84 -35.88 -10.96
CA SER A 176 34.64 -37.05 -10.63
C SER A 176 35.85 -36.66 -9.77
N GLY A 177 35.90 -37.14 -8.52
CA GLY A 177 37.06 -36.95 -7.66
C GLY A 177 38.37 -37.51 -8.25
N LYS A 178 38.29 -38.51 -9.14
CA LYS A 178 39.46 -39.01 -9.89
C LYS A 178 39.97 -37.98 -10.90
N LYS A 179 39.08 -37.25 -11.58
CA LYS A 179 39.46 -36.16 -12.49
C LYS A 179 40.07 -35.00 -11.72
N LEU A 180 39.47 -34.56 -10.62
CA LEU A 180 40.02 -33.49 -9.79
C LEU A 180 41.44 -33.81 -9.30
N LYS A 181 41.67 -35.04 -8.80
CA LYS A 181 43.02 -35.49 -8.41
C LYS A 181 44.00 -35.56 -9.57
N ARG A 182 43.52 -35.81 -10.80
CA ARG A 182 44.36 -35.76 -12.00
C ARG A 182 44.77 -34.32 -12.31
N TYR A 183 43.83 -33.38 -12.35
CA TYR A 183 44.12 -31.96 -12.60
C TYR A 183 45.01 -31.36 -11.50
N GLU A 184 44.84 -31.77 -10.25
CA GLU A 184 45.73 -31.40 -9.15
C GLU A 184 47.18 -31.84 -9.42
N LYS A 185 47.39 -33.08 -9.86
CA LYS A 185 48.74 -33.56 -10.23
C LYS A 185 49.30 -32.79 -11.42
N GLU A 186 48.49 -32.53 -12.45
CA GLU A 186 48.90 -31.77 -13.63
C GLU A 186 49.34 -30.35 -13.24
N TYR A 187 48.59 -29.66 -12.38
CA TYR A 187 48.94 -28.34 -11.84
C TYR A 187 50.25 -28.36 -11.04
N LEU A 188 50.43 -29.33 -10.15
CA LEU A 188 51.65 -29.44 -9.34
C LEU A 188 52.88 -29.71 -10.20
N ILE A 189 52.76 -30.53 -11.25
CA ILE A 189 53.85 -30.76 -12.21
C ILE A 189 54.17 -29.47 -12.96
N GLN A 190 53.16 -28.80 -13.50
CA GLN A 190 53.35 -27.54 -14.23
C GLN A 190 54.05 -26.49 -13.36
N ARG A 191 53.61 -26.33 -12.11
CA ARG A 191 54.24 -25.40 -11.17
C ARG A 191 55.66 -25.79 -10.81
N ALA A 192 55.96 -27.08 -10.60
CA ALA A 192 57.32 -27.52 -10.34
C ALA A 192 58.25 -27.26 -11.54
N GLU A 193 57.76 -27.41 -12.77
CA GLU A 193 58.52 -27.08 -13.98
C GLU A 193 58.74 -25.57 -14.15
N GLU A 194 57.74 -24.75 -13.84
CA GLU A 194 57.85 -23.28 -13.84
C GLU A 194 58.90 -22.82 -12.80
N GLU A 195 58.84 -23.38 -11.59
CA GLU A 195 59.79 -23.07 -10.51
C GLU A 195 61.22 -23.50 -10.82
N GLN A 196 61.42 -24.56 -11.62
CA GLN A 196 62.75 -24.98 -12.09
C GLN A 196 63.29 -24.08 -13.21
N LYS A 197 62.41 -23.41 -13.97
CA LYS A 197 62.78 -22.51 -15.08
C LYS A 197 63.02 -21.08 -14.61
N GLU A 198 62.43 -20.66 -13.49
CA GLU A 198 62.55 -19.30 -12.97
C GLU A 198 63.87 -19.09 -12.20
N THR A 199 64.59 -18.02 -12.54
CA THR A 199 65.73 -17.56 -11.72
C THR A 199 65.24 -16.96 -10.40
N PRO A 200 66.02 -16.99 -9.30
CA PRO A 200 65.61 -16.46 -7.99
C PRO A 200 65.13 -15.01 -8.03
N LEU A 201 65.69 -14.20 -8.92
CA LEU A 201 65.30 -12.80 -9.14
C LEU A 201 63.94 -12.68 -9.84
N GLN A 202 63.71 -13.48 -10.89
CA GLN A 202 62.42 -13.53 -11.58
C GLN A 202 61.30 -14.01 -10.68
N ARG A 203 61.59 -14.96 -9.78
CA ARG A 203 60.64 -15.44 -8.77
C ARG A 203 60.24 -14.32 -7.79
N LEU A 204 61.22 -13.55 -7.31
CA LEU A 204 60.99 -12.40 -6.44
C LEU A 204 60.25 -11.25 -7.14
N GLU A 205 60.52 -11.01 -8.42
CA GLU A 205 59.80 -10.00 -9.23
C GLU A 205 58.37 -10.45 -9.54
N ALA A 206 58.16 -11.72 -9.86
CA ALA A 206 56.84 -12.30 -10.10
C ALA A 206 56.00 -12.31 -8.81
N ASP A 207 56.59 -12.65 -7.66
CA ASP A 207 55.92 -12.59 -6.37
C ASP A 207 55.61 -11.16 -5.95
N ASN A 208 56.53 -10.20 -6.13
CA ASN A 208 56.24 -8.77 -5.91
C ASN A 208 55.11 -8.27 -6.82
N LYS A 209 55.13 -8.68 -8.09
CA LYS A 209 54.08 -8.32 -9.03
C LYS A 209 52.73 -8.92 -8.62
N ARG A 210 52.69 -10.20 -8.26
CA ARG A 210 51.48 -10.88 -7.75
C ARG A 210 50.97 -10.25 -6.46
N LEU A 211 51.86 -9.91 -5.52
CA LEU A 211 51.51 -9.23 -4.28
C LEU A 211 50.97 -7.83 -4.54
N THR A 212 51.57 -7.09 -5.47
CA THR A 212 51.10 -5.76 -5.85
C THR A 212 49.75 -5.84 -6.55
N GLU A 213 49.55 -6.81 -7.46
CA GLU A 213 48.26 -7.06 -8.12
C GLU A 213 47.20 -7.56 -7.13
N ALA A 214 47.55 -8.36 -6.13
CA ALA A 214 46.64 -8.78 -5.06
C ALA A 214 46.27 -7.61 -4.13
N CYS A 215 47.23 -6.75 -3.78
CA CYS A 215 47.01 -5.56 -2.97
C CYS A 215 46.13 -4.55 -3.72
N MET A 216 46.46 -4.23 -4.98
CA MET A 216 45.64 -3.38 -5.84
C MET A 216 44.23 -3.95 -6.05
N ARG A 217 44.07 -5.27 -6.17
CA ARG A 217 42.74 -5.90 -6.26
C ARG A 217 41.94 -5.81 -4.97
N SER A 218 42.57 -6.09 -3.83
CA SER A 218 41.91 -5.95 -2.51
C SER A 218 41.52 -4.49 -2.25
N GLU A 219 42.40 -3.54 -2.59
CA GLU A 219 42.13 -2.10 -2.51
C GLU A 219 40.98 -1.69 -3.42
N PHE A 220 40.96 -2.17 -4.67
CA PHE A 220 39.89 -1.89 -5.62
C PHE A 220 38.55 -2.49 -5.18
N GLU A 221 38.53 -3.73 -4.66
CA GLU A 221 37.32 -4.33 -4.10
C GLU A 221 36.83 -3.58 -2.87
N ASN A 222 37.74 -3.15 -1.98
CA ASN A 222 37.40 -2.33 -0.82
C ASN A 222 36.85 -0.96 -1.23
N GLU A 223 37.43 -0.34 -2.26
CA GLU A 223 36.98 0.96 -2.79
C GLU A 223 35.59 0.84 -3.42
N ILE A 224 35.32 -0.20 -4.20
CA ILE A 224 33.99 -0.48 -4.76
C ILE A 224 32.98 -0.75 -3.64
N LEU A 225 33.32 -1.62 -2.68
CA LEU A 225 32.43 -1.92 -1.55
C LEU A 225 32.13 -0.66 -0.73
N ALA A 226 33.13 0.21 -0.53
CA ALA A 226 32.95 1.50 0.12
C ALA A 226 32.00 2.40 -0.67
N LEU A 227 32.14 2.46 -2.01
CA LEU A 227 31.24 3.23 -2.88
C LEU A 227 29.81 2.68 -2.86
N GLU A 228 29.63 1.36 -2.94
CA GLU A 228 28.33 0.70 -2.84
C GLU A 228 27.67 1.02 -1.49
N LEU A 229 28.42 0.88 -0.39
CA LEU A 229 27.94 1.14 0.96
C LEU A 229 27.57 2.62 1.17
N VAL A 230 28.35 3.55 0.60
CA VAL A 230 28.02 4.98 0.61
C VAL A 230 26.75 5.26 -0.19
N ASN A 231 26.60 4.66 -1.37
CA ASN A 231 25.42 4.86 -2.22
C ASN A 231 24.15 4.33 -1.55
N ASP A 232 24.21 3.13 -0.98
CA ASP A 232 23.09 2.55 -0.24
C ASP A 232 22.76 3.38 1.00
N ARG A 233 23.78 3.88 1.72
CA ARG A 233 23.59 4.81 2.84
C ARG A 233 22.89 6.10 2.43
N ILE A 234 23.21 6.67 1.26
CA ILE A 234 22.53 7.86 0.72
C ILE A 234 21.07 7.55 0.43
N LYS A 235 20.78 6.42 -0.25
CA LYS A 235 19.40 6.00 -0.53
C LYS A 235 18.58 5.78 0.74
N LEU A 236 19.14 5.05 1.71
CA LEU A 236 18.49 4.80 2.99
C LEU A 236 18.21 6.11 3.75
N LYS A 237 19.14 7.07 3.74
CA LYS A 237 18.89 8.41 4.30
C LYS A 237 17.78 9.15 3.56
N GLY A 238 17.71 9.07 2.24
CA GLY A 238 16.62 9.67 1.46
C GLY A 238 15.26 9.08 1.82
N ASN A 239 15.17 7.75 1.90
CA ASN A 239 13.94 7.06 2.31
C ASN A 239 13.54 7.41 3.75
N LEU A 240 14.52 7.52 4.66
CA LEU A 240 14.27 7.94 6.03
C LEU A 240 13.68 9.34 6.10
N HIS A 241 14.28 10.30 5.37
CA HIS A 241 13.77 11.67 5.34
C HIS A 241 12.34 11.75 4.77
N GLN A 242 12.06 10.99 3.70
CA GLN A 242 10.72 10.91 3.14
C GLN A 242 9.70 10.31 4.13
N ALA A 243 10.09 9.30 4.89
CA ALA A 243 9.24 8.71 5.92
C ALA A 243 9.02 9.69 7.10
N GLU A 244 10.04 10.44 7.49
CA GLU A 244 9.94 11.50 8.51
C GLU A 244 8.95 12.60 8.07
N ASP A 245 9.04 13.09 6.83
CA ASP A 245 8.12 14.07 6.26
C ASP A 245 6.67 13.56 6.25
N GLN A 246 6.48 12.28 5.90
CA GLN A 246 5.16 11.63 5.92
C GLN A 246 4.59 11.55 7.33
N ILE A 247 5.41 11.19 8.33
CA ILE A 247 4.99 11.17 9.73
C ILE A 247 4.58 12.55 10.19
N GLU A 248 5.35 13.59 9.84
CA GLU A 248 5.02 14.97 10.23
C GLU A 248 3.71 15.43 9.58
N HIS A 249 3.51 15.13 8.30
CA HIS A 249 2.27 15.45 7.58
C HIS A 249 1.06 14.77 8.21
N LEU A 250 1.11 13.45 8.43
CA LEU A 250 0.03 12.70 9.06
C LEU A 250 -0.23 13.17 10.49
N THR A 251 0.80 13.58 11.23
CA THR A 251 0.65 14.14 12.57
C THR A 251 -0.11 15.46 12.55
N ARG A 252 0.18 16.35 11.58
CA ARG A 252 -0.55 17.61 11.39
C ARG A 252 -2.02 17.37 11.02
N GLU A 253 -2.30 16.42 10.12
CA GLU A 253 -3.67 16.06 9.73
C GLU A 253 -4.45 15.45 10.90
N LEU A 254 -3.81 14.58 11.68
CA LEU A 254 -4.42 13.98 12.87
C LEU A 254 -4.82 15.06 13.88
N GLU A 255 -3.94 16.03 14.13
CA GLU A 255 -4.23 17.10 15.09
C GLU A 255 -5.34 18.04 14.60
N ALA A 256 -5.34 18.39 13.31
CA ALA A 256 -6.45 19.14 12.71
C ALA A 256 -7.78 18.39 12.85
N THR A 257 -7.79 17.09 12.54
CA THR A 257 -8.99 16.24 12.65
C THR A 257 -9.49 16.16 14.09
N LYS A 258 -8.60 16.02 15.08
CA LYS A 258 -8.97 16.04 16.50
C LYS A 258 -9.64 17.34 16.91
N ILE A 259 -9.13 18.48 16.46
CA ILE A 259 -9.73 19.79 16.75
C ILE A 259 -11.14 19.86 16.16
N THR A 260 -11.33 19.43 14.91
CA THR A 260 -12.65 19.40 14.26
C THR A 260 -13.63 18.46 14.98
N VAL A 261 -13.18 17.28 15.39
CA VAL A 261 -14.01 16.34 16.18
C VAL A 261 -14.45 16.98 17.48
N ARG A 262 -13.54 17.64 18.20
CA ARG A 262 -13.86 18.34 19.45
C ARG A 262 -14.88 19.46 19.24
N GLN A 263 -14.73 20.25 18.19
CA GLN A 263 -15.69 21.31 17.84
C GLN A 263 -17.08 20.74 17.50
N ASN A 264 -17.11 19.60 16.80
CA ASN A 264 -18.36 18.91 16.46
C ASN A 264 -19.03 18.30 17.69
N GLU A 265 -18.26 17.73 18.63
CA GLU A 265 -18.77 17.25 19.91
C GLU A 265 -19.38 18.40 20.73
N GLU A 266 -18.70 19.54 20.83
CA GLU A 266 -19.23 20.73 21.50
C GLU A 266 -20.49 21.29 20.81
N HIS A 267 -20.57 21.22 19.48
CA HIS A 267 -21.77 21.60 18.75
C HIS A 267 -22.93 20.61 18.98
N ALA A 268 -22.65 19.31 19.01
CA ALA A 268 -23.64 18.29 19.28
C ALA A 268 -24.23 18.41 20.70
N ILE A 269 -23.38 18.72 21.70
CA ILE A 269 -23.82 18.99 23.07
C ILE A 269 -24.79 20.18 23.09
N ARG A 270 -24.42 21.32 22.48
CA ARG A 270 -25.27 22.52 22.42
C ARG A 270 -26.61 22.25 21.74
N LEU A 271 -26.60 21.56 20.60
CA LEU A 271 -27.84 21.21 19.89
C LEU A 271 -28.74 20.30 20.74
N ASN A 272 -28.15 19.38 21.51
CA ASN A 272 -28.91 18.51 22.40
C ASN A 272 -29.55 19.30 23.55
N GLU A 273 -28.87 20.30 24.11
CA GLU A 273 -29.44 21.21 25.12
C GLU A 273 -30.62 22.02 24.54
N GLU A 274 -30.49 22.55 23.32
CA GLU A 274 -31.59 23.25 22.64
C GLU A 274 -32.79 22.32 22.39
N LEU A 275 -32.55 21.07 21.99
CA LEU A 275 -33.61 20.08 21.81
C LEU A 275 -34.33 19.77 23.12
N GLU A 276 -33.62 19.68 24.25
CA GLU A 276 -34.24 19.49 25.57
C GLU A 276 -35.10 20.71 25.96
N HIS A 277 -34.60 21.93 25.74
CA HIS A 277 -35.40 23.14 25.96
C HIS A 277 -36.68 23.17 25.12
N ILE A 278 -36.59 22.79 23.85
CA ILE A 278 -37.75 22.72 22.96
C ILE A 278 -38.73 21.63 23.43
N ARG A 279 -38.23 20.45 23.84
CA ARG A 279 -39.04 19.36 24.40
C ARG A 279 -39.80 19.80 25.65
N GLU A 280 -39.16 20.56 26.52
CA GLU A 280 -39.80 21.09 27.74
C GLU A 280 -40.88 22.12 27.41
N ALA A 281 -40.60 23.06 26.50
CA ALA A 281 -41.60 24.02 26.03
C ALA A 281 -42.83 23.34 25.37
N PHE A 282 -42.62 22.29 24.56
CA PHE A 282 -43.72 21.50 24.02
C PHE A 282 -44.53 20.79 25.10
N ARG A 283 -43.87 20.28 26.14
CA ARG A 283 -44.55 19.65 27.28
C ARG A 283 -45.44 20.64 28.01
N ASP A 284 -44.93 21.83 28.31
CA ASP A 284 -45.70 22.89 28.98
C ASP A 284 -46.92 23.32 28.15
N THR A 285 -46.74 23.48 26.83
CA THR A 285 -47.82 23.82 25.91
C THR A 285 -48.89 22.73 25.85
N CYS A 286 -48.50 21.46 25.85
CA CYS A 286 -49.42 20.32 25.91
C CYS A 286 -50.20 20.30 27.24
N ASP A 287 -49.53 20.54 28.37
CA ASP A 287 -50.18 20.61 29.68
C ASP A 287 -51.19 21.76 29.74
N GLU A 288 -50.86 22.91 29.16
CA GLU A 288 -51.77 24.06 29.06
C GLU A 288 -52.96 23.75 28.15
N LEU A 289 -52.73 23.13 27.00
CA LEU A 289 -53.79 22.67 26.11
C LEU A 289 -54.72 21.68 26.82
N GLN A 290 -54.17 20.75 27.59
CA GLN A 290 -54.97 19.79 28.36
C GLN A 290 -55.82 20.49 29.41
N ARG A 291 -55.27 21.49 30.13
CA ARG A 291 -56.04 22.33 31.08
C ARG A 291 -57.18 23.06 30.37
N THR A 292 -56.91 23.75 29.26
CA THR A 292 -57.95 24.45 28.50
C THR A 292 -59.04 23.49 27.99
N GLN A 293 -58.66 22.29 27.58
CA GLN A 293 -59.61 21.25 27.16
C GLN A 293 -60.49 20.78 28.32
N THR A 294 -59.95 20.61 29.53
CA THR A 294 -60.75 20.31 30.73
C THR A 294 -61.70 21.44 31.08
N THR A 295 -61.24 22.70 31.04
CA THR A 295 -62.11 23.87 31.29
C THR A 295 -63.23 23.99 30.24
N LEU A 296 -62.94 23.72 28.97
CA LEU A 296 -63.95 23.67 27.91
C LEU A 296 -64.97 22.56 28.14
N HIS A 297 -64.53 21.40 28.64
CA HIS A 297 -65.44 20.30 29.01
C HIS A 297 -66.37 20.72 30.15
N ASP A 298 -65.82 21.29 31.22
CA ASP A 298 -66.59 21.77 32.37
C ASP A 298 -67.58 22.88 31.95
N TYR A 299 -67.14 23.81 31.10
CA TYR A 299 -68.00 24.86 30.55
C TYR A 299 -69.16 24.27 29.74
N LYS A 300 -68.89 23.31 28.85
CA LYS A 300 -69.93 22.60 28.08
C LYS A 300 -70.90 21.86 29.00
N GLN A 301 -70.41 21.25 30.07
CA GLN A 301 -71.24 20.56 31.06
C GLN A 301 -72.15 21.53 31.80
N ILE A 302 -71.64 22.69 32.23
CA ILE A 302 -72.42 23.76 32.85
C ILE A 302 -73.49 24.28 31.89
N CYS A 303 -73.13 24.57 30.62
CA CYS A 303 -74.10 24.99 29.61
C CYS A 303 -75.21 23.96 29.39
N SER A 304 -74.87 22.67 29.35
CA SER A 304 -75.85 21.58 29.26
C SER A 304 -76.78 21.54 30.47
N GLN A 305 -76.26 21.72 31.69
CA GLN A 305 -77.06 21.76 32.91
C GLN A 305 -77.98 22.98 32.94
N LEU A 306 -77.48 24.14 32.53
CA LEU A 306 -78.27 25.38 32.48
C LEU A 306 -79.39 25.28 31.45
N ASN A 307 -79.09 24.74 30.26
CA ASN A 307 -80.10 24.47 29.24
C ASN A 307 -81.17 23.51 29.75
N HIS A 308 -80.77 22.44 30.45
CA HIS A 308 -81.72 21.52 31.06
C HIS A 308 -82.61 22.20 32.11
N GLN A 309 -82.05 23.07 32.95
CA GLN A 309 -82.85 23.86 33.91
C GLN A 309 -83.81 24.83 33.21
N ILE A 310 -83.38 25.48 32.13
CA ILE A 310 -84.24 26.37 31.33
C ILE A 310 -85.40 25.56 30.74
N ASP A 311 -85.12 24.39 30.18
CA ASP A 311 -86.15 23.53 29.59
C ASP A 311 -87.13 23.00 30.66
N GLU A 312 -86.64 22.58 31.82
CA GLU A 312 -87.51 22.24 32.96
C GLU A 312 -88.39 23.41 33.40
N HIS A 313 -87.83 24.62 33.48
CA HIS A 313 -88.59 25.81 33.86
C HIS A 313 -89.62 26.15 32.80
N LYS A 314 -89.27 26.09 31.51
CA LYS A 314 -90.23 26.26 30.40
C LYS A 314 -91.35 25.24 30.50
N GLU A 315 -91.04 23.98 30.76
CA GLU A 315 -92.05 22.91 30.89
C GLU A 315 -92.98 23.14 32.09
N LYS A 316 -92.44 23.52 33.25
CA LYS A 316 -93.22 23.93 34.43
C LYS A 316 -94.09 25.17 34.15
N TYR A 317 -93.58 26.14 33.39
CA TYR A 317 -94.35 27.31 32.96
C TYR A 317 -95.48 26.93 32.00
N VAL A 318 -95.22 26.07 31.01
CA VAL A 318 -96.23 25.55 30.07
C VAL A 318 -97.32 24.79 30.84
N GLN A 319 -96.96 23.88 31.75
CA GLN A 319 -97.92 23.17 32.60
C GLN A 319 -98.76 24.12 33.46
N LYS A 320 -98.15 25.20 33.98
CA LYS A 320 -98.88 26.22 34.75
C LYS A 320 -99.81 27.05 33.86
N MET A 321 -99.40 27.37 32.64
CA MET A 321 -100.24 28.02 31.64
C MET A 321 -101.41 27.12 31.19
N GLU A 322 -101.19 25.82 31.01
CA GLU A 322 -102.25 24.85 30.73
C GLU A 322 -103.24 24.70 31.91
N SER A 323 -102.74 24.73 33.15
CA SER A 323 -103.59 24.71 34.36
C SER A 323 -104.46 25.96 34.48
N ILE A 324 -103.89 27.15 34.21
CA ILE A 324 -104.65 28.42 34.15
C ILE A 324 -105.68 28.38 33.01
N HIS A 325 -105.27 27.89 31.83
CA HIS A 325 -106.15 27.72 30.68
C HIS A 325 -107.33 26.78 30.96
N ASN A 326 -107.13 25.72 31.77
CA ASN A 326 -108.18 24.78 32.16
C ASN A 326 -109.09 25.27 33.30
N GLN A 327 -108.74 26.38 33.97
CA GLN A 327 -109.53 27.00 35.05
C GLN A 327 -110.23 28.30 34.62
N CYS A 328 -110.09 28.73 33.37
CA CYS A 328 -110.69 29.95 32.84
C CYS A 328 -112.05 29.72 32.12
N CYS A 329 -112.95 30.71 32.18
CA CYS A 329 -114.20 30.71 31.41
C CYS A 329 -113.95 30.99 29.91
N GLU A 330 -114.92 30.68 29.02
CA GLU A 330 -114.77 30.76 27.55
C GLU A 330 -114.26 32.12 27.04
N SER A 331 -114.62 33.25 27.67
CA SER A 331 -114.12 34.57 27.26
C SER A 331 -112.64 34.81 27.60
N CYS A 332 -112.11 34.18 28.64
CA CYS A 332 -110.71 34.36 29.07
C CYS A 332 -109.71 33.51 28.27
N ARG A 333 -110.17 32.47 27.56
CA ARG A 333 -109.34 31.53 26.79
C ARG A 333 -108.73 32.18 25.53
N SER A 334 -109.43 33.15 24.93
CA SER A 334 -108.99 33.86 23.73
C SER A 334 -107.86 34.88 23.97
N LEU A 335 -107.81 35.49 25.16
CA LEU A 335 -106.81 36.50 25.55
C LEU A 335 -105.42 35.91 25.90
N ILE A 336 -105.38 34.65 26.34
CA ILE A 336 -104.11 33.95 26.66
C ILE A 336 -103.39 33.52 25.37
N TYR A 337 -104.15 33.15 24.33
CA TYR A 337 -103.60 32.77 23.03
C TYR A 337 -103.00 33.97 22.26
N SER A 338 -103.57 35.17 22.40
CA SER A 338 -103.05 36.39 21.77
C SER A 338 -101.71 36.88 22.35
N SER A 339 -101.30 36.41 23.52
CA SER A 339 -100.01 36.75 24.14
C SER A 339 -98.92 35.69 23.92
N SER A 340 -99.27 34.55 23.33
CA SER A 340 -98.38 33.40 23.12
C SER A 340 -97.87 33.31 21.67
N SER A 341 -98.27 34.24 20.80
CA SER A 341 -97.91 34.32 19.37
C SER A 341 -96.81 35.35 19.06
N SER A 342 -96.00 35.73 20.04
CA SER A 342 -94.69 36.35 19.79
C SER A 342 -93.62 35.27 19.82
N ASN A 343 -93.38 34.67 18.66
CA ASN A 343 -92.23 33.82 18.40
C ASN A 343 -90.95 34.54 18.86
N VAL A 344 -90.35 34.10 19.96
CA VAL A 344 -88.93 34.33 20.20
C VAL A 344 -88.21 33.26 19.40
N SER A 345 -87.77 33.66 18.21
CA SER A 345 -86.88 32.90 17.35
C SER A 345 -85.66 32.44 18.16
N THR A 346 -85.44 31.12 18.13
CA THR A 346 -84.14 30.49 18.32
C THR A 346 -83.07 31.23 17.51
N PRO A 347 -81.90 31.60 18.08
CA PRO A 347 -80.76 31.95 17.27
C PRO A 347 -80.29 30.68 16.56
N GLU A 348 -80.39 30.72 15.24
CA GLU A 348 -79.91 29.70 14.32
C GLU A 348 -78.43 29.42 14.55
N GLN A 349 -78.10 28.14 14.53
CA GLN A 349 -76.77 27.66 14.22
C GLN A 349 -76.42 28.19 12.82
N GLU A 350 -75.45 29.10 12.74
CA GLU A 350 -74.78 29.37 11.47
C GLU A 350 -74.00 28.12 11.06
N THR A 351 -74.67 27.28 10.29
CA THR A 351 -74.06 26.39 9.31
C THR A 351 -73.27 27.23 8.31
N ILE A 352 -71.96 27.36 8.52
CA ILE A 352 -71.05 27.66 7.42
C ILE A 352 -70.89 26.34 6.65
N ASN A 353 -71.72 26.20 5.63
CA ASN A 353 -71.65 25.14 4.65
C ASN A 353 -70.55 25.47 3.64
N ASN A 354 -69.60 24.55 3.50
CA ASN A 354 -68.74 24.46 2.33
C ASN A 354 -69.61 24.37 1.08
N ASN A 355 -69.30 25.17 0.06
CA ASN A 355 -69.26 24.67 -1.30
C ASN A 355 -68.37 25.54 -2.18
N ASN A 356 -67.41 24.86 -2.77
CA ASN A 356 -66.61 25.26 -3.92
C ASN A 356 -67.51 25.87 -5.01
N ASN A 357 -67.02 26.93 -5.64
CA ASN A 357 -66.98 26.97 -7.09
C ASN A 357 -65.89 27.94 -7.53
N ASP A 358 -65.05 27.40 -8.41
CA ASP A 358 -64.04 28.07 -9.20
C ASP A 358 -64.60 29.32 -9.89
N ASN A 359 -63.80 30.38 -9.93
CA ASN A 359 -63.54 31.11 -11.16
C ASN A 359 -62.30 31.98 -10.97
N ASP A 360 -61.30 31.66 -11.80
CA ASP A 360 -60.14 32.46 -12.13
C ASP A 360 -60.53 33.89 -12.54
N ASN A 361 -59.87 34.90 -11.96
CA ASN A 361 -58.93 35.77 -12.68
C ASN A 361 -58.62 37.04 -11.87
N ASP A 362 -57.31 37.34 -11.88
CA ASP A 362 -56.66 38.65 -11.76
C ASP A 362 -56.41 39.22 -10.35
N ASP A 363 -55.15 38.99 -9.92
CA ASP A 363 -54.19 39.99 -9.45
C ASP A 363 -54.66 41.01 -8.40
N ASP A 364 -54.36 40.74 -7.12
CA ASP A 364 -53.53 41.63 -6.31
C ASP A 364 -53.21 41.05 -4.92
N ASP A 365 -51.91 41.05 -4.61
CA ASP A 365 -51.32 41.23 -3.27
C ASP A 365 -51.54 40.15 -2.18
N LEU A 366 -50.86 39.00 -2.32
CA LEU A 366 -50.65 38.01 -1.24
C LEU A 366 -49.18 37.94 -0.79
N SER A 367 -48.54 39.09 -0.53
CA SER A 367 -47.18 39.14 0.02
C SER A 367 -47.11 39.39 1.54
N SER A 368 -48.21 39.26 2.28
CA SER A 368 -48.27 39.71 3.69
C SER A 368 -48.39 38.62 4.77
N ILE A 369 -48.34 37.33 4.43
CA ILE A 369 -48.46 36.24 5.43
C ILE A 369 -47.37 35.14 5.28
N ILE A 370 -46.12 35.55 5.09
CA ILE A 370 -44.96 34.68 5.34
C ILE A 370 -43.98 35.48 6.22
N PRO A 371 -43.55 34.98 7.40
CA PRO A 371 -42.56 35.67 8.22
C PRO A 371 -41.33 36.03 7.37
N SER A 372 -40.90 37.30 7.34
CA SER A 372 -39.76 37.77 6.54
C SER A 372 -38.51 36.90 6.74
N ALA A 373 -38.34 36.33 7.93
CA ALA A 373 -37.26 35.41 8.26
C ALA A 373 -37.22 34.12 7.42
N ILE A 374 -38.38 33.60 6.99
CA ILE A 374 -38.47 32.40 6.14
C ILE A 374 -38.12 32.75 4.70
N VAL A 375 -38.61 33.89 4.20
CA VAL A 375 -38.26 34.39 2.85
C VAL A 375 -36.77 34.69 2.76
N ASP A 376 -36.19 35.33 3.78
CA ASP A 376 -34.75 35.60 3.86
C ASP A 376 -33.91 34.32 3.95
N ARG A 377 -34.43 33.29 4.62
CA ARG A 377 -33.77 31.98 4.71
C ARG A 377 -33.88 31.19 3.41
N LEU A 378 -35.00 31.28 2.71
CA LEU A 378 -35.15 30.71 1.36
C LEU A 378 -34.16 31.38 0.40
N HIS A 379 -34.09 32.72 0.42
CA HIS A 379 -33.19 33.47 -0.43
C HIS A 379 -31.71 33.16 -0.13
N ARG A 380 -31.32 33.00 1.14
CA ARG A 380 -29.96 32.56 1.51
C ARG A 380 -29.64 31.16 0.99
N VAL A 381 -30.57 30.22 1.11
CA VAL A 381 -30.37 28.85 0.60
C VAL A 381 -30.32 28.83 -0.93
N GLU A 382 -31.08 29.68 -1.61
CA GLU A 382 -31.02 29.84 -3.07
C GLU A 382 -29.68 30.41 -3.54
N ILE A 383 -29.15 31.42 -2.84
CA ILE A 383 -27.82 31.97 -3.12
C ILE A 383 -26.74 30.90 -2.86
N GLU A 384 -26.79 30.20 -1.73
CA GLU A 384 -25.82 29.16 -1.41
C GLU A 384 -25.87 28.01 -2.43
N LEU A 385 -27.07 27.63 -2.87
CA LEU A 385 -27.25 26.64 -3.93
C LEU A 385 -26.68 27.14 -5.27
N ALA A 386 -26.85 28.42 -5.60
CA ALA A 386 -26.28 29.03 -6.80
C ALA A 386 -24.75 29.07 -6.74
N GLU A 387 -24.16 29.42 -5.60
CA GLU A 387 -22.70 29.41 -5.38
C GLU A 387 -22.11 28.01 -5.47
N LYS A 388 -22.76 27.00 -4.85
CA LYS A 388 -22.31 25.60 -4.96
C LYS A 388 -22.42 25.07 -6.39
N LYS A 389 -23.46 25.47 -7.14
CA LYS A 389 -23.60 25.13 -8.56
C LYS A 389 -22.53 25.79 -9.43
N LEU A 390 -22.18 27.05 -9.15
CA LEU A 390 -21.10 27.74 -9.84
C LEU A 390 -19.75 27.05 -9.58
N ALA A 391 -19.42 26.77 -8.32
CA ALA A 391 -18.18 26.08 -7.94
C ALA A 391 -18.07 24.68 -8.55
N LEU A 392 -19.17 23.93 -8.63
CA LEU A 392 -19.20 22.64 -9.31
C LEU A 392 -18.94 22.79 -10.82
N THR A 393 -19.52 23.82 -11.45
CA THR A 393 -19.33 24.08 -12.88
C THR A 393 -17.90 24.51 -13.18
N GLU A 394 -17.29 25.32 -12.33
CA GLU A 394 -15.88 25.73 -12.41
C GLU A 394 -14.96 24.52 -12.27
N ALA A 395 -15.17 23.66 -11.26
CA ALA A 395 -14.39 22.44 -11.07
C ALA A 395 -14.54 21.43 -12.21
N LEU A 396 -15.71 21.38 -12.87
CA LEU A 396 -15.93 20.56 -14.06
C LEU A 396 -15.21 21.13 -15.29
N CYS A 397 -15.24 22.45 -15.48
CA CYS A 397 -14.49 23.12 -16.53
C CYS A 397 -12.97 22.95 -16.34
N GLU A 398 -12.48 23.07 -15.10
CA GLU A 398 -11.07 22.88 -14.76
C GLU A 398 -10.63 21.43 -15.00
N ASN A 399 -11.44 20.45 -14.58
CA ASN A 399 -11.19 19.04 -14.92
C ASN A 399 -11.19 18.79 -16.43
N GLN A 400 -12.08 19.45 -17.17
CA GLN A 400 -12.11 19.31 -18.63
C GLN A 400 -10.86 19.91 -19.28
N GLU A 401 -10.34 21.03 -18.76
CA GLU A 401 -9.11 21.64 -19.25
C GLU A 401 -7.87 20.82 -18.88
N LEU A 402 -7.79 20.28 -17.66
CA LEU A 402 -6.75 19.34 -17.26
C LEU A 402 -6.77 18.09 -18.16
N MET A 403 -7.95 17.56 -18.48
CA MET A 403 -8.08 16.45 -19.42
C MET A 403 -7.62 16.80 -20.84
N ARG A 404 -7.88 18.04 -21.31
CA ARG A 404 -7.35 18.52 -22.59
C ARG A 404 -5.82 18.69 -22.53
N GLN A 405 -5.28 19.16 -21.42
CA GLN A 405 -3.85 19.34 -21.22
C GLN A 405 -3.12 17.99 -21.18
N VAL A 406 -3.66 17.01 -20.46
CA VAL A 406 -3.16 15.62 -20.46
C VAL A 406 -3.21 15.05 -21.88
N ARG A 407 -4.31 15.26 -22.62
CA ARG A 407 -4.43 14.77 -23.99
C ARG A 407 -3.45 15.45 -24.96
N ARG A 408 -3.17 16.75 -24.78
CA ARG A 408 -2.14 17.51 -25.51
C ARG A 408 -0.74 16.98 -25.19
N SER A 409 -0.43 16.73 -23.92
CA SER A 409 0.85 16.15 -23.49
C SER A 409 1.05 14.74 -24.04
N SER A 410 0.00 13.91 -24.04
CA SER A 410 0.04 12.57 -24.67
C SER A 410 0.20 12.65 -26.20
N SER A 411 -0.40 13.63 -26.89
CA SER A 411 -0.16 13.81 -28.32
C SER A 411 1.26 14.33 -28.63
N THR A 412 1.82 15.21 -27.80
CA THR A 412 3.21 15.66 -27.98
C THR A 412 4.23 14.55 -27.70
N ILE A 413 3.94 13.61 -26.78
CA ILE A 413 4.76 12.42 -26.55
C ILE A 413 4.71 11.51 -27.79
N ASN A 414 3.52 11.29 -28.36
CA ASN A 414 3.40 10.50 -29.60
C ASN A 414 4.02 11.18 -30.83
N GLU A 415 3.99 12.52 -30.93
CA GLU A 415 4.64 13.26 -32.02
C GLU A 415 6.18 13.30 -31.88
N SER A 416 6.71 13.37 -30.65
CA SER A 416 8.16 13.27 -30.39
C SER A 416 8.70 11.85 -30.63
N ASP A 417 7.88 10.81 -30.47
CA ASP A 417 8.21 9.45 -30.91
C ASP A 417 8.21 9.32 -32.46
N THR A 418 7.36 10.06 -33.19
CA THR A 418 7.39 10.03 -34.67
C THR A 418 8.53 10.82 -35.32
N ILE A 419 9.07 11.84 -34.67
CA ILE A 419 10.23 12.61 -35.19
C ILE A 419 11.57 11.95 -34.82
N SER A 420 11.61 11.13 -33.76
CA SER A 420 12.80 10.35 -33.39
C SER A 420 12.96 9.03 -34.18
N LEU A 421 11.91 8.60 -34.91
CA LEU A 421 11.91 7.38 -35.73
C LEU A 421 12.66 7.48 -37.08
N SER A 422 13.28 8.62 -37.41
CA SER A 422 14.19 8.73 -38.58
C SER A 422 15.68 8.80 -38.23
N SER A 423 16.07 8.63 -36.97
CA SER A 423 17.50 8.62 -36.60
C SER A 423 17.78 7.68 -35.42
N ASN A 424 18.23 6.49 -35.79
CA ASN A 424 19.01 5.51 -35.03
C ASN A 424 18.34 4.72 -33.89
N GLN A 425 18.62 3.41 -33.96
CA GLN A 425 18.07 2.31 -33.19
C GLN A 425 18.50 2.29 -31.72
N SER A 426 17.63 1.66 -30.93
CA SER A 426 17.85 0.91 -29.69
C SER A 426 17.98 1.71 -28.39
N THR A 427 16.92 1.70 -27.57
CA THR A 427 16.87 0.97 -26.30
C THR A 427 15.51 1.13 -25.58
N ASN A 428 14.82 0.01 -25.40
CA ASN A 428 14.06 -0.40 -24.22
C ASN A 428 13.34 0.67 -23.36
N GLN A 429 12.12 1.07 -23.74
CA GLN A 429 11.12 1.69 -22.84
C GLN A 429 9.70 1.13 -23.08
N ASN A 430 9.50 -0.18 -22.89
CA ASN A 430 8.17 -0.81 -23.09
C ASN A 430 7.51 -1.36 -21.82
N SER A 431 8.06 -1.17 -20.62
CA SER A 431 7.47 -1.71 -19.38
C SER A 431 6.63 -0.71 -18.57
N THR A 432 6.87 0.59 -18.68
CA THR A 432 6.17 1.63 -17.88
C THR A 432 4.78 1.99 -18.43
N VAL A 433 4.59 1.92 -19.75
CA VAL A 433 3.32 2.28 -20.42
C VAL A 433 2.24 1.20 -20.22
N SER A 434 2.63 -0.07 -20.08
CA SER A 434 1.70 -1.20 -19.91
C SER A 434 0.98 -1.17 -18.55
N TRP A 435 1.67 -0.76 -17.48
CA TRP A 435 1.06 -0.64 -16.16
C TRP A 435 0.14 0.58 -16.06
N LEU A 436 0.53 1.74 -16.61
CA LEU A 436 -0.31 2.94 -16.62
C LEU A 436 -1.61 2.75 -17.42
N SER A 437 -1.54 2.09 -18.58
CA SER A 437 -2.73 1.73 -19.38
C SER A 437 -3.67 0.78 -18.63
N LYS A 438 -3.10 -0.21 -17.91
CA LYS A 438 -3.89 -1.12 -17.07
C LYS A 438 -4.53 -0.39 -15.89
N THR A 439 -3.79 0.46 -15.17
CA THR A 439 -4.30 1.21 -14.02
C THR A 439 -5.40 2.21 -14.42
N VAL A 440 -5.27 2.88 -15.56
CA VAL A 440 -6.30 3.81 -16.07
C VAL A 440 -7.57 3.05 -16.49
N ASN A 441 -7.44 1.86 -17.08
CA ASN A 441 -8.60 1.03 -17.41
C ASN A 441 -9.30 0.49 -16.15
N THR A 442 -8.56 0.08 -15.12
CA THR A 442 -9.14 -0.36 -13.83
C THR A 442 -9.88 0.77 -13.11
N ILE A 443 -9.36 2.00 -13.14
CA ILE A 443 -10.02 3.18 -12.57
C ILE A 443 -11.30 3.53 -13.36
N LYS A 444 -11.26 3.39 -14.69
CA LYS A 444 -12.43 3.63 -15.55
C LYS A 444 -13.53 2.57 -15.34
N GLU A 445 -13.17 1.32 -15.11
CA GLU A 445 -14.12 0.25 -14.75
C GLU A 445 -14.72 0.45 -13.35
N ALA A 446 -13.92 0.86 -12.37
CA ALA A 446 -14.39 1.18 -11.02
C ALA A 446 -15.35 2.39 -11.01
N ALA A 447 -15.06 3.44 -11.79
CA ALA A 447 -15.93 4.61 -11.94
C ALA A 447 -17.27 4.28 -12.63
N ASN A 448 -17.26 3.38 -13.62
CA ASN A 448 -18.48 2.92 -14.28
C ASN A 448 -19.32 1.97 -13.39
N ALA A 449 -18.67 1.17 -12.53
CA ALA A 449 -19.36 0.34 -11.55
C ALA A 449 -20.06 1.19 -10.47
N ALA A 450 -19.43 2.27 -10.02
CA ALA A 450 -20.00 3.20 -9.03
C ALA A 450 -21.19 4.03 -9.58
N ASN A 451 -21.28 4.23 -10.89
CA ASN A 451 -22.44 4.88 -11.52
C ASN A 451 -23.64 3.94 -11.75
N ARG A 452 -23.42 2.62 -11.83
CA ARG A 452 -24.51 1.63 -11.96
C ARG A 452 -25.21 1.30 -10.65
N THR A 453 -24.56 1.50 -9.50
CA THR A 453 -25.16 1.30 -8.17
C THR A 453 -26.01 2.47 -7.70
N LYS A 454 -26.03 3.60 -8.42
CA LYS A 454 -26.88 4.77 -8.11
C LYS A 454 -28.16 4.86 -8.96
N THR A 455 -28.43 3.89 -9.83
CA THR A 455 -29.58 3.90 -10.77
C THR A 455 -30.52 2.71 -10.63
N ASN A 456 -30.47 1.97 -9.52
CA ASN A 456 -31.50 0.98 -9.13
C ASN A 456 -32.14 1.38 -7.81
#